data_AF-A0A497AAI1-F1
#
_entry.id   AF-A0A497AAI1-F1
#
_cell.length_a   1.000
_cell.length_b   1.000
_cell.length_c   1.000
_cell.angle_alpha   90.00
_cell.angle_beta   90.00
_cell.angle_gamma   90.00
#
_symmetry.space_group_name_H-M   'P 1'
#
loop_
_entity.id
_entity.type
_entity.pdbx_description
1 polymer ?
#
loop_
_entity_poly.entity_id
_entity_poly.type
_entity_poly.pdbx_seq_one_letter_code
_entity_poly.pdbx_strand_id
1 'polypeptide(L)'
;LGVLSRTSPCLITTGRRVEVGASGGVTWLGTVASLGGALFIGLLGALVLRQGWAAGGILLLAATVGGLAGSVCDSILGATVQGIYWCDTCQKETERRVHRCGTETRLLRGWRWLGNDAVNFIASAVGALTALGVGWLLLWGS
;
A
#
# COMPACT_ATOMS: atom_id res chain seq x y z
N LEU A 1 0.69 1.78 9.78
CA LEU A 1 0.87 3.15 10.33
C LEU A 1 -0.43 3.94 10.54
N GLY A 2 -1.62 3.43 10.17
CA GLY A 2 -2.90 4.15 10.36
C GLY A 2 -3.40 4.28 11.80
N VAL A 3 -2.87 3.50 12.75
CA VAL A 3 -3.34 3.47 14.16
C VAL A 3 -2.92 4.72 14.97
N LEU A 4 -1.93 5.47 14.48
CA LEU A 4 -1.38 6.67 15.13
C LEU A 4 -1.92 8.00 14.54
N SER A 5 -2.71 7.95 13.46
CA SER A 5 -3.28 9.14 12.84
C SER A 5 -4.51 9.62 13.61
N ARG A 6 -4.49 10.87 14.11
CA ARG A 6 -5.68 11.54 14.70
C ARG A 6 -6.76 11.85 13.66
N THR A 7 -6.44 11.76 12.38
CA THR A 7 -7.35 12.04 11.27
C THR A 7 -7.93 10.73 10.73
N SER A 8 -9.26 10.65 10.65
CA SER A 8 -9.97 9.51 10.08
C SER A 8 -9.44 9.22 8.67
N PRO A 9 -9.06 7.96 8.34
CA PRO A 9 -8.66 7.58 7.00
C PRO A 9 -9.78 7.88 6.00
N CYS A 10 -9.42 8.20 4.75
CA CYS A 10 -10.39 8.35 3.67
C CYS A 10 -10.24 7.21 2.65
N LEU A 11 -11.34 6.65 2.18
CA LEU A 11 -11.36 5.69 1.08
C LEU A 11 -10.75 6.33 -0.16
N ILE A 12 -9.78 5.68 -0.81
CA ILE A 12 -9.18 6.21 -2.04
C ILE A 12 -10.20 6.34 -3.19
N THR A 13 -11.20 5.47 -3.22
CA THR A 13 -12.19 5.40 -4.31
C THR A 13 -13.26 6.46 -4.20
N THR A 14 -13.67 6.84 -2.99
CA THR A 14 -14.83 7.70 -2.75
C THR A 14 -14.50 8.98 -1.98
N GLY A 15 -13.29 9.08 -1.41
CA GLY A 15 -12.87 10.17 -0.52
C GLY A 15 -13.60 10.21 0.82
N ARG A 16 -14.51 9.26 1.10
CA ARG A 16 -15.30 9.22 2.33
C ARG A 16 -14.44 8.79 3.50
N ARG A 17 -14.65 9.41 4.66
CA ARG A 17 -14.01 9.01 5.92
C ARG A 17 -14.47 7.61 6.31
N VAL A 18 -13.53 6.75 6.68
CA VAL A 18 -13.75 5.40 7.17
C VAL A 18 -13.12 5.22 8.54
N GLU A 19 -13.52 4.16 9.23
CA GLU A 19 -12.92 3.81 10.51
C GLU A 19 -11.45 3.44 10.37
N VAL A 20 -10.69 3.67 11.44
CA VAL A 20 -9.28 3.32 11.50
C VAL A 20 -9.15 1.80 11.36
N GLY A 21 -8.44 1.35 10.33
CA GLY A 21 -8.27 -0.07 10.02
C GLY A 21 -9.15 -0.61 8.89
N ALA A 22 -9.96 0.23 8.23
CA ALA A 22 -10.65 -0.16 7.01
C ALA A 22 -9.67 -0.32 5.82
N SER A 23 -9.83 -1.41 5.06
CA SER A 23 -9.05 -1.65 3.83
C SER A 23 -9.29 -0.56 2.79
N GLY A 24 -8.20 -0.06 2.17
CA GLY A 24 -8.25 1.04 1.20
C GLY A 24 -8.37 2.45 1.80
N GLY A 25 -8.26 2.59 3.13
CA GLY A 25 -8.19 3.88 3.82
C GLY A 25 -6.80 4.51 3.74
N VAL A 26 -6.71 5.69 3.13
CA VAL A 26 -5.48 6.48 3.03
C VAL A 26 -5.47 7.58 4.10
N THR A 27 -4.31 7.82 4.72
CA THR A 27 -4.11 8.92 5.68
C THR A 27 -2.95 9.79 5.23
N TRP A 28 -3.04 11.10 5.44
CA TRP A 28 -1.95 12.03 5.13
C TRP A 28 -0.63 11.64 5.84
N LEU A 29 -0.74 11.26 7.12
CA LEU A 29 0.40 10.86 7.93
C LEU A 29 1.05 9.58 7.41
N GLY A 30 0.24 8.63 6.93
CA GLY A 30 0.73 7.45 6.23
C GLY A 30 1.46 7.80 4.94
N THR A 31 0.92 8.70 4.13
CA THR A 31 1.56 9.14 2.87
C THR A 31 2.91 9.82 3.12
N VAL A 32 2.99 10.73 4.09
CA VAL A 32 4.25 11.42 4.44
C VAL A 32 5.28 10.44 5.02
N ALA A 33 4.85 9.49 5.86
CA ALA A 33 5.74 8.46 6.39
C ALA A 33 6.30 7.56 5.28
N SER A 34 5.47 7.16 4.31
CA SER A 34 5.91 6.39 3.15
C SER A 34 6.91 7.17 2.28
N LEU A 35 6.68 8.47 2.05
CA LEU A 35 7.64 9.33 1.35
C LEU A 35 8.97 9.44 2.10
N GLY A 36 8.93 9.62 3.42
CA GLY A 36 10.13 9.66 4.26
C GLY A 36 10.92 8.34 4.23
N GLY A 37 10.22 7.20 4.26
CA GLY A 37 10.84 5.88 4.12
C GLY A 37 11.50 5.68 2.75
N ALA A 38 10.82 6.07 1.66
CA ALA A 38 11.36 6.01 0.31
C ALA A 38 12.61 6.91 0.15
N LEU A 39 12.58 8.12 0.71
CA LEU A 39 13.72 9.04 0.71
C LEU A 39 14.92 8.45 1.46
N PHE A 40 14.69 7.86 2.63
CA PHE A 40 15.73 7.23 3.43
C PHE A 40 16.39 6.06 2.69
N ILE A 41 15.59 5.18 2.08
CA ILE A 41 16.10 4.05 1.27
C ILE A 41 16.87 4.57 0.05
N GLY A 42 16.37 5.60 -0.64
CA GLY A 42 17.05 6.20 -1.79
C GLY A 42 18.41 6.81 -1.43
N LEU A 43 18.48 7.54 -0.31
CA LEU A 43 19.73 8.14 0.20
C LEU A 43 20.75 7.07 0.60
N LEU A 44 20.31 6.00 1.29
CA LEU A 44 21.19 4.88 1.63
C LEU A 44 21.68 4.16 0.37
N GLY A 45 20.80 3.94 -0.62
CA GLY A 45 21.17 3.35 -1.90
C GLY A 45 22.23 4.18 -2.63
N ALA A 46 22.06 5.49 -2.69
CA ALA A 46 23.05 6.40 -3.29
C ALA A 46 24.41 6.35 -2.55
N LEU A 47 24.38 6.29 -1.21
CA LEU A 47 25.59 6.21 -0.39
C LEU A 47 26.34 4.86 -0.56
N VAL A 48 25.60 3.75 -0.57
CA VAL A 48 26.14 2.39 -0.61
C VAL A 48 26.62 2.01 -2.02
N LEU A 49 25.84 2.33 -3.06
CA LEU A 49 26.18 1.96 -4.43
C LEU A 49 27.32 2.80 -5.02
N ARG A 50 27.74 3.88 -4.33
CA ARG A 50 28.73 4.87 -4.82
C ARG A 50 28.41 5.43 -6.21
N GLN A 51 27.17 5.26 -6.67
CA GLN A 51 26.66 5.83 -7.90
C GLN A 51 26.63 7.35 -7.69
N GLY A 52 27.20 8.13 -8.61
CA GLY A 52 27.23 9.59 -8.50
C GLY A 52 25.83 10.19 -8.29
N TRP A 53 25.76 11.42 -7.78
CA TRP A 53 24.51 12.12 -7.41
C TRP A 53 23.39 12.03 -8.46
N ALA A 54 23.75 12.01 -9.76
CA ALA A 54 22.79 11.83 -10.86
C ALA A 54 22.05 10.49 -10.80
N ALA A 55 22.76 9.38 -10.63
CA ALA A 55 22.15 8.07 -10.54
C ALA A 55 21.41 7.87 -9.20
N GLY A 56 21.91 8.47 -8.11
CA GLY A 56 21.17 8.54 -6.84
C GLY A 56 19.82 9.25 -6.98
N GLY A 57 19.78 10.38 -7.71
CA GLY A 57 18.54 11.11 -8.00
C GLY A 57 17.54 10.28 -8.83
N ILE A 58 18.04 9.54 -9.83
CA ILE A 58 17.20 8.64 -10.64
C ILE A 58 16.62 7.50 -9.79
N LEU A 59 17.44 6.87 -8.94
CA LEU A 59 16.97 5.81 -8.04
C LEU A 59 15.93 6.33 -7.05
N LEU A 60 16.12 7.54 -6.50
CA LEU A 60 15.16 8.18 -5.62
C LEU A 60 13.82 8.46 -6.33
N LEU A 61 13.88 8.99 -7.56
CA LEU A 61 12.70 9.24 -8.37
C LEU A 61 11.96 7.94 -8.68
N ALA A 62 12.70 6.92 -9.14
CA ALA A 62 12.16 5.59 -9.44
C ALA A 62 11.48 4.96 -8.22
N ALA A 63 12.14 4.99 -7.06
CA ALA A 63 11.58 4.48 -5.80
C ALA A 63 10.33 5.26 -5.36
N THR A 64 10.33 6.58 -5.54
CA THR A 64 9.18 7.43 -5.19
C THR A 64 7.98 7.14 -6.08
N VAL A 65 8.17 7.10 -7.40
CA VAL A 65 7.10 6.81 -8.37
C VAL A 65 6.58 5.38 -8.17
N GLY A 66 7.47 4.41 -7.98
CA GLY A 66 7.09 3.03 -7.68
C GLY A 66 6.32 2.90 -6.37
N GLY A 67 6.79 3.52 -5.29
CA GLY A 67 6.10 3.53 -4.00
C GLY A 67 4.70 4.15 -4.07
N LEU A 68 4.56 5.26 -4.80
CA LEU A 68 3.26 5.88 -5.05
C LEU A 68 2.34 4.95 -5.84
N ALA A 69 2.81 4.39 -6.96
CA ALA A 69 2.03 3.48 -7.79
C ALA A 69 1.56 2.24 -7.00
N GLY A 70 2.46 1.63 -6.23
CA GLY A 70 2.11 0.50 -5.37
C GLY A 70 1.07 0.87 -4.31
N SER A 71 1.25 2.01 -3.62
CA SER A 71 0.29 2.45 -2.58
C SER A 71 -1.11 2.78 -3.13
N VAL A 72 -1.18 3.34 -4.34
CA VAL A 72 -2.44 3.61 -5.03
C VAL A 72 -3.10 2.28 -5.43
N CYS A 73 -2.32 1.34 -5.97
CA CYS A 73 -2.81 0.01 -6.32
C CYS A 73 -3.37 -0.75 -5.12
N ASP A 74 -2.62 -0.78 -4.01
CA ASP A 74 -3.06 -1.37 -2.72
C ASP A 74 -4.42 -0.80 -2.30
N SER A 75 -4.52 0.52 -2.30
CA SER A 75 -5.73 1.19 -1.84
C SER A 75 -6.93 0.94 -2.75
N ILE A 76 -6.73 0.89 -4.07
CA ILE A 76 -7.79 0.60 -5.05
C ILE A 76 -8.26 -0.85 -4.89
N LEU A 77 -7.34 -1.81 -4.84
CA LEU A 77 -7.66 -3.22 -4.67
C LEU A 77 -8.36 -3.47 -3.32
N GLY A 78 -7.83 -2.86 -2.26
CA GLY A 78 -8.40 -2.91 -0.90
C GLY A 78 -9.83 -2.37 -0.83
N ALA A 79 -10.13 -1.31 -1.57
CA ALA A 79 -11.46 -0.69 -1.57
C ALA A 79 -12.48 -1.38 -2.49
N THR A 80 -12.03 -2.09 -3.53
CA THR A 80 -12.92 -2.59 -4.60
C THR A 80 -13.11 -4.10 -4.58
N VAL A 81 -12.03 -4.87 -4.48
CA VAL A 81 -12.03 -6.31 -4.74
C VAL A 81 -11.54 -7.14 -3.56
N GLN A 82 -10.92 -6.53 -2.54
CA GLN A 82 -10.47 -7.24 -1.35
C GLN A 82 -11.63 -7.92 -0.61
N GLY A 83 -11.41 -9.18 -0.22
CA GLY A 83 -12.35 -9.96 0.55
C GLY A 83 -12.58 -9.37 1.94
N ILE A 84 -13.80 -8.89 2.19
CA ILE A 84 -14.30 -8.48 3.50
C ILE A 84 -15.31 -9.50 3.96
N TYR A 85 -15.23 -9.88 5.23
CA TYR A 85 -16.02 -10.91 5.87
C TYR A 85 -16.82 -10.32 7.03
N TRP A 86 -17.88 -11.01 7.43
CA TRP A 86 -18.74 -10.68 8.55
C TRP A 86 -18.67 -11.78 9.61
N CYS A 87 -18.52 -11.38 10.87
CA CYS A 87 -18.61 -12.28 12.00
C CYS A 87 -20.01 -12.23 12.60
N ASP A 88 -20.77 -13.32 12.52
CA ASP A 88 -22.14 -13.38 13.05
C ASP A 88 -22.18 -13.37 14.59
N THR A 89 -21.11 -13.77 15.28
CA THR A 89 -21.04 -13.70 16.76
C THR A 89 -20.77 -12.29 17.27
N CYS A 90 -19.80 -11.59 16.66
CA CYS A 90 -19.41 -10.26 17.12
C CYS A 90 -20.16 -9.13 16.41
N GLN A 91 -20.93 -9.44 15.37
CA GLN A 91 -21.67 -8.48 14.54
C GLN A 91 -20.74 -7.36 14.01
N LYS A 92 -19.59 -7.77 13.46
CA LYS A 92 -18.54 -6.86 12.95
C LYS A 92 -17.97 -7.34 11.62
N GLU A 93 -17.60 -6.37 10.78
CA GLU A 93 -16.79 -6.60 9.59
C GLU A 93 -15.34 -6.93 9.97
N THR A 94 -14.70 -7.81 9.18
CA THR A 94 -13.30 -8.15 9.32
C THR A 94 -12.72 -8.63 7.99
N GLU A 95 -11.42 -8.45 7.78
CA GLU A 95 -10.70 -9.01 6.63
C GLU A 95 -10.26 -10.47 6.83
N ARG A 96 -10.47 -11.04 8.02
CA ARG A 96 -10.01 -12.39 8.38
C ARG A 96 -11.13 -13.42 8.23
N ARG A 97 -10.76 -14.63 7.77
CA ARG A 97 -11.67 -15.79 7.68
C ARG A 97 -12.09 -16.36 9.04
N VAL A 98 -11.30 -16.09 10.08
CA VAL A 98 -11.62 -16.41 11.47
C VAL A 98 -11.48 -15.12 12.26
N HIS A 99 -12.57 -14.71 12.91
CA HIS A 99 -12.56 -13.50 13.73
C HIS A 99 -11.76 -13.73 15.02
N ARG A 100 -11.36 -12.65 15.72
CA ARG A 100 -10.59 -12.76 16.97
C ARG A 100 -11.31 -13.54 18.08
N CYS A 101 -12.63 -13.66 17.99
CA CYS A 101 -13.45 -14.49 18.89
C CYS A 101 -13.40 -16.00 18.58
N GLY A 102 -12.74 -16.42 17.49
CA GLY A 102 -12.65 -17.82 17.07
C GLY A 102 -13.74 -18.28 16.09
N THR A 103 -14.76 -17.46 15.84
CA THR A 103 -15.84 -17.80 14.88
C THR A 103 -15.36 -17.68 13.43
N GLU A 104 -15.70 -18.67 12.60
CA GLU A 104 -15.57 -18.55 11.14
C GLU A 104 -16.44 -17.42 10.62
N THR A 105 -15.90 -16.64 9.69
CA THR A 105 -16.59 -15.49 9.12
C THR A 105 -17.12 -15.80 7.74
N ARG A 106 -18.27 -15.22 7.40
CA ARG A 106 -18.87 -15.35 6.07
C ARG A 106 -18.41 -14.23 5.16
N LEU A 107 -18.13 -14.55 3.90
CA LEU A 107 -17.74 -13.54 2.91
C LEU A 107 -18.90 -12.55 2.71
N LEU A 108 -18.63 -11.26 2.94
CA LEU A 108 -19.60 -10.18 2.78
C LEU A 108 -19.47 -9.51 1.41
N ARG A 109 -18.23 -9.20 0.99
CA ARG A 109 -17.92 -8.58 -0.32
C ARG A 109 -16.50 -8.90 -0.78
N GLY A 110 -16.21 -8.67 -2.06
CA GLY A 110 -14.91 -8.90 -2.67
C GLY A 110 -14.67 -10.38 -3.04
N TRP A 111 -13.42 -10.71 -3.39
CA TRP A 111 -13.05 -12.06 -3.80
C TRP A 111 -12.50 -12.88 -2.64
N ARG A 112 -13.00 -14.11 -2.48
CA ARG A 112 -12.63 -15.01 -1.38
C ARG A 112 -11.13 -15.31 -1.31
N TRP A 113 -10.45 -15.33 -2.45
CA TRP A 113 -9.02 -15.59 -2.56
C TRP A 113 -8.17 -14.32 -2.41
N LEU A 114 -8.75 -13.14 -2.64
CA LEU A 114 -8.03 -11.87 -2.62
C LEU A 114 -8.12 -11.24 -1.22
N GLY A 115 -7.33 -11.79 -0.30
CA GLY A 115 -7.15 -11.21 1.04
C GLY A 115 -6.07 -10.13 1.07
N ASN A 116 -5.85 -9.55 2.26
CA ASN A 116 -4.84 -8.51 2.51
C ASN A 116 -3.44 -8.88 1.98
N ASP A 117 -3.01 -10.14 2.14
CA ASP A 117 -1.67 -10.55 1.71
C ASP A 117 -1.53 -10.56 0.17
N ALA A 118 -2.58 -11.00 -0.54
CA ALA A 118 -2.61 -11.00 -1.99
C ALA A 118 -2.68 -9.58 -2.56
N VAL A 119 -3.45 -8.70 -1.91
CA VAL A 119 -3.52 -7.27 -2.26
C VAL A 119 -2.14 -6.61 -2.09
N ASN A 120 -1.50 -6.79 -0.93
CA ASN A 120 -0.16 -6.27 -0.66
C ASN A 120 0.88 -6.81 -1.65
N PHE A 121 0.79 -8.08 -2.02
CA PHE A 121 1.69 -8.70 -3.00
C PHE A 121 1.55 -8.04 -4.38
N ILE A 122 0.32 -7.90 -4.89
CA ILE A 122 0.05 -7.26 -6.19
C ILE A 122 0.51 -5.80 -6.17
N ALA A 123 0.16 -5.06 -5.13
CA ALA A 123 0.57 -3.67 -4.96
C ALA A 123 2.10 -3.51 -4.94
N SER A 124 2.80 -4.38 -4.22
CA SER A 124 4.26 -4.40 -4.17
C SER A 124 4.87 -4.72 -5.53
N ALA A 125 4.30 -5.68 -6.27
CA ALA A 125 4.74 -6.03 -7.61
C ALA A 125 4.56 -4.86 -8.60
N VAL A 126 3.41 -4.16 -8.55
CA VAL A 126 3.15 -2.96 -9.37
C VAL A 126 4.16 -1.87 -9.05
N GLY A 127 4.41 -1.61 -7.76
CA GLY A 127 5.39 -0.61 -7.34
C GLY A 127 6.81 -0.94 -7.78
N ALA A 128 7.23 -2.20 -7.63
CA ALA A 128 8.54 -2.68 -8.06
C ALA A 128 8.72 -2.58 -9.58
N LEU A 129 7.74 -3.04 -10.38
CA LEU A 129 7.78 -2.95 -11.84
C LEU A 129 7.81 -1.51 -12.33
N THR A 130 7.06 -0.62 -11.68
CA THR A 130 7.06 0.81 -12.00
C THR A 130 8.42 1.45 -11.68
N ALA A 131 9.00 1.16 -10.51
CA ALA A 131 10.34 1.64 -10.15
C ALA A 131 11.40 1.13 -11.12
N LEU A 132 11.36 -0.17 -11.47
CA LEU A 132 12.27 -0.76 -12.44
C LEU A 132 12.14 -0.10 -13.81
N GLY A 133 10.91 0.11 -14.30
CA GLY A 133 10.66 0.77 -15.58
C GLY A 133 11.21 2.20 -15.62
N VAL A 134 10.94 3.00 -14.58
CA VAL A 134 11.45 4.38 -14.47
C VAL A 134 12.98 4.39 -14.38
N GLY A 135 13.56 3.53 -13.53
CA GLY A 135 15.01 3.43 -13.40
C GLY A 135 15.69 2.99 -14.70
N TRP A 136 15.13 2.00 -15.39
CA TRP A 136 15.63 1.52 -16.67
C TRP A 136 15.61 2.61 -17.74
N LEU A 137 14.45 3.28 -17.92
CA LEU A 137 14.29 4.35 -18.90
C LEU A 137 15.28 5.50 -18.68
N LEU A 138 15.54 5.86 -17.42
CA LEU A 138 16.38 7.01 -17.09
C LEU A 138 17.88 6.69 -17.00
N LEU A 139 18.27 5.43 -16.74
CA LEU A 139 19.68 5.02 -16.66
C LEU A 139 20.22 4.46 -17.99
N TRP A 140 19.38 3.82 -18.79
CA TRP A 140 19.78 3.13 -20.03
C TRP A 140 19.05 3.61 -21.29
N GLY A 141 18.00 4.43 -21.15
CA GLY A 141 17.24 4.96 -22.28
C GLY A 141 17.75 6.29 -22.83
N SER A 142 18.86 6.82 -22.30
CA SER A 142 19.47 8.10 -22.70
C SER A 142 20.83 7.92 -23.34
#